data_AF-A0A1V6GK96-F1
#
_entry.id   AF-A0A1V6GK96-F1
#
_cell.length_a   1.000
_cell.length_b   1.000
_cell.length_c   1.000
_cell.angle_alpha   90.00
_cell.angle_beta   90.00
_cell.angle_gamma   90.00
#
_symmetry.space_group_name_H-M   'P 1'
#
loop_
_entity.id
_entity.type
_entity.pdbx_description
1 polymer ?
#
loop_
_entity_poly.entity_id
_entity_poly.type
_entity_poly.pdbx_seq_one_letter_code
_entity_poly.pdbx_strand_id
1 'polypeptide(L)'
;MTAWADAEGSGFAFATTNDLNCPVYNAALFGGRGGLHFGRGGARGRMLGSGVTNAQTVFAVNMIRDQSNDNGGFWGMEGQDSGLRIGNTTWYWPGNNNDFHYGGAGGLVAVNGIVSNSVVTVGQIHLVTSVNGARQTFRPAIGDYWGSSQWTSRYYRGDVAEILVYDRSLTALERQTVEAALMAKWFPAGSGSVLPSSASVTVQAGGTLDLAGGAFTVASLSGGGCVSNGALTVTGSVAPDGELCVTAAAQLTGTLVLTVEADGSCDSLALAGALDLSGLALELHLPVEPPTVGSYTLITAAGGIQGVFEQASVAKPWRLVVEPTAVRLTYVSGTLMLLK
;
A
#
# COMPACT_ATOMS: atom_id res chain seq x y z
N MET A 1 13.13 29.33 13.38
CA MET A 1 13.69 29.30 12.02
C MET A 1 12.62 29.89 11.09
N THR A 2 12.93 30.97 10.38
CA THR A 2 11.95 31.71 9.55
C THR A 2 12.03 31.36 8.07
N ALA A 3 13.02 30.56 7.66
CA ALA A 3 13.18 30.04 6.31
C ALA A 3 13.76 28.62 6.33
N TRP A 4 13.29 27.77 5.43
CA TRP A 4 13.64 26.37 5.29
C TRP A 4 14.12 26.14 3.85
N ALA A 5 15.39 25.82 3.68
CA ALA A 5 15.95 25.51 2.38
C ALA A 5 15.40 24.16 1.87
N ASP A 6 15.34 24.02 0.56
CA ASP A 6 15.09 22.75 -0.08
C ASP A 6 16.21 21.74 0.22
N ALA A 7 15.85 20.47 0.24
CA ALA A 7 16.80 19.40 0.54
C ALA A 7 17.79 19.13 -0.61
N GLU A 8 17.51 19.60 -1.82
CA GLU A 8 18.31 19.35 -3.02
C GLU A 8 19.41 20.41 -3.23
N GLY A 9 19.42 21.48 -2.42
CA GLY A 9 20.39 22.57 -2.54
C GLY A 9 20.18 23.43 -3.79
N SER A 10 18.99 23.41 -4.39
CA SER A 10 18.61 24.23 -5.54
C SER A 10 18.54 25.74 -5.21
N GLY A 11 18.56 26.09 -3.92
CA GLY A 11 18.42 27.46 -3.44
C GLY A 11 16.96 27.90 -3.34
N PHE A 12 16.02 26.96 -3.52
CA PHE A 12 14.61 27.19 -3.25
C PHE A 12 14.39 27.15 -1.74
N ALA A 13 13.66 28.13 -1.19
CA ALA A 13 13.41 28.18 0.24
C ALA A 13 11.95 28.45 0.51
N PHE A 14 11.42 27.88 1.58
CA PHE A 14 10.12 28.23 2.11
C PHE A 14 10.30 29.12 3.34
N ALA A 15 9.74 30.34 3.30
CA ALA A 15 9.88 31.31 4.38
C ALA A 15 8.52 31.74 4.92
N THR A 16 8.49 32.12 6.19
CA THR A 16 7.30 32.64 6.86
C THR A 16 7.25 34.16 6.71
N THR A 17 6.06 34.72 6.47
CA THR A 17 5.89 36.20 6.33
C THR A 17 5.46 36.89 7.62
N ASN A 18 5.11 36.14 8.67
CA ASN A 18 4.95 36.67 10.02
C ASN A 18 5.49 35.67 11.06
N ASP A 19 6.12 36.21 12.10
CA ASP A 19 6.81 35.40 13.13
C ASP A 19 5.84 34.82 14.17
N LEU A 20 4.58 35.28 14.17
CA LEU A 20 3.58 34.91 15.18
C LEU A 20 2.93 33.55 14.90
N ASN A 21 2.86 33.10 13.65
CA ASN A 21 2.22 31.84 13.26
C ASN A 21 3.10 30.97 12.33
N CYS A 22 4.39 30.82 12.65
CA CYS A 22 5.28 29.93 11.90
C CYS A 22 5.01 28.45 12.25
N PRO A 23 5.13 27.51 11.28
CA PRO A 23 5.20 26.10 11.63
C PRO A 23 6.45 25.82 12.49
N VAL A 24 6.33 24.86 13.39
CA VAL A 24 7.38 24.53 14.36
C VAL A 24 8.04 23.23 13.96
N TYR A 25 9.37 23.24 13.90
CA TYR A 25 10.12 22.00 13.74
C TYR A 25 10.11 21.18 15.01
N ASN A 26 9.86 19.88 14.85
CA ASN A 26 9.94 18.92 15.94
C ASN A 26 10.73 17.69 15.47
N ALA A 27 11.91 17.48 16.06
CA ALA A 27 12.81 16.38 15.74
C ALA A 27 12.23 14.99 16.09
N ALA A 28 11.29 14.91 17.03
CA ALA A 28 10.68 13.64 17.42
C ALA A 28 9.62 13.12 16.42
N LEU A 29 9.20 13.96 15.46
CA LEU A 29 8.23 13.55 14.45
C LEU A 29 8.82 12.50 13.50
N PHE A 30 7.93 11.73 12.88
CA PHE A 30 8.26 10.74 11.84
C PHE A 30 9.37 9.75 12.25
N GLY A 31 9.22 9.18 13.45
CA GLY A 31 10.18 8.21 13.98
C GLY A 31 11.55 8.79 14.30
N GLY A 32 11.62 10.08 14.70
CA GLY A 32 12.88 10.76 15.02
C GLY A 32 13.59 11.39 13.82
N ARG A 33 12.95 11.38 12.64
CA ARG A 33 13.51 11.99 11.41
C ARG A 33 13.19 13.48 11.28
N GLY A 34 12.30 13.98 12.13
CA GLY A 34 11.92 15.38 12.18
C GLY A 34 10.86 15.77 11.17
N GLY A 35 10.19 16.89 11.43
CA GLY A 35 9.17 17.44 10.54
C GLY A 35 8.63 18.78 11.05
N LEU A 36 7.76 19.39 10.25
CA LEU A 36 7.13 20.68 10.54
C LEU A 36 5.68 20.49 10.99
N HIS A 37 5.34 21.10 12.12
CA HIS A 37 3.99 21.10 12.67
C HIS A 37 3.24 22.39 12.30
N PHE A 38 2.09 22.24 11.64
CA PHE A 38 1.18 23.32 11.22
C PHE A 38 -0.12 23.33 12.02
N GLY A 39 -0.74 24.51 12.16
CA GLY A 39 -2.07 24.65 12.77
C GLY A 39 -2.09 24.69 14.31
N ARG A 40 -0.95 24.94 14.96
CA ARG A 40 -0.81 24.90 16.43
C ARG A 40 -1.71 25.94 17.11
N GLY A 41 -2.45 25.51 18.14
CA GLY A 41 -3.21 26.42 19.01
C GLY A 41 -4.32 27.20 18.30
N GLY A 42 -4.83 26.69 17.17
CA GLY A 42 -5.86 27.35 16.37
C GLY A 42 -5.32 28.45 15.44
N ALA A 43 -4.01 28.60 15.32
CA ALA A 43 -3.37 29.57 14.45
C ALA A 43 -3.04 28.99 13.06
N ARG A 44 -3.34 29.75 12.00
CA ARG A 44 -2.99 29.39 10.62
C ARG A 44 -1.50 29.61 10.36
N GLY A 45 -0.78 28.52 10.11
CA GLY A 45 0.64 28.57 9.76
C GLY A 45 0.86 28.57 8.26
N ARG A 46 1.72 29.46 7.76
CA ARG A 46 1.96 29.62 6.33
C ARG A 46 3.45 29.75 6.02
N MET A 47 3.90 29.02 5.01
CA MET A 47 5.22 29.22 4.41
C MET A 47 5.08 29.49 2.92
N LEU A 48 5.85 30.44 2.39
CA LEU A 48 5.88 30.83 0.99
C LEU A 48 7.18 30.36 0.34
N GLY A 49 7.07 29.75 -0.83
CA GLY A 49 8.24 29.46 -1.66
C GLY A 49 8.95 30.74 -2.10
N SER A 50 10.27 30.70 -2.25
CA SER A 50 11.09 31.83 -2.69
C SER A 50 10.95 32.11 -4.19
N GLY A 51 10.40 31.16 -4.96
CA GLY A 51 10.22 31.27 -6.41
C GLY A 51 9.00 30.51 -6.94
N VAL A 52 8.95 30.37 -8.25
CA VAL A 52 7.91 29.64 -8.97
C VAL A 52 8.29 28.16 -9.08
N THR A 53 7.33 27.28 -8.85
CA THR A 53 7.43 25.85 -9.14
C THR A 53 6.65 25.50 -10.39
N ASN A 54 7.15 24.54 -11.15
CA ASN A 54 6.45 23.89 -12.24
C ASN A 54 6.05 22.51 -11.73
N ALA A 55 4.76 22.33 -11.43
CA ALA A 55 4.27 21.12 -10.78
C ALA A 55 3.29 20.38 -11.68
N GLN A 56 3.56 19.11 -11.92
CA GLN A 56 2.61 18.20 -12.54
C GLN A 56 2.43 16.92 -11.73
N THR A 57 3.47 16.42 -11.06
CA THR A 57 3.35 15.34 -10.08
C THR A 57 3.88 15.81 -8.73
N VAL A 58 3.11 15.59 -7.66
CA VAL A 58 3.45 16.02 -6.30
C VAL A 58 3.28 14.85 -5.34
N PHE A 59 4.26 14.63 -4.49
CA PHE A 59 4.20 13.70 -3.37
C PHE A 59 4.30 14.49 -2.07
N ALA A 60 3.54 14.11 -1.06
CA ALA A 60 3.68 14.67 0.27
C ALA A 60 3.51 13.60 1.34
N VAL A 61 4.52 13.50 2.21
CA VAL A 61 4.48 12.66 3.41
C VAL A 61 4.06 13.53 4.58
N ASN A 62 2.92 13.20 5.18
CA ASN A 62 2.31 14.03 6.20
C ASN A 62 1.47 13.21 7.19
N MET A 63 0.98 13.88 8.23
CA MET A 63 0.13 13.32 9.27
C MET A 63 -0.95 14.32 9.64
N ILE A 64 -2.22 13.99 9.42
CA ILE A 64 -3.34 14.82 9.89
C ILE A 64 -3.40 14.72 11.42
N ARG A 65 -3.47 15.86 12.11
CA ARG A 65 -3.56 15.91 13.58
C ARG A 65 -4.93 16.30 14.11
N ASP A 66 -5.81 16.75 13.23
CA ASP A 66 -7.11 17.29 13.60
C ASP A 66 -8.15 16.91 12.53
N GLN A 67 -9.29 16.39 12.97
CA GLN A 67 -10.41 16.00 12.11
C GLN A 67 -11.28 17.21 11.67
N SER A 68 -11.03 18.40 12.23
CA SER A 68 -11.75 19.63 11.89
C SER A 68 -11.19 20.37 10.67
N ASN A 69 -10.27 19.74 9.90
CA ASN A 69 -9.86 20.29 8.61
C ASN A 69 -11.09 20.43 7.71
N ASP A 70 -11.46 21.65 7.32
CA ASP A 70 -12.55 21.92 6.39
C ASP A 70 -11.96 22.69 5.21
N ASN A 71 -11.90 22.05 4.03
CA ASN A 71 -11.20 22.58 2.86
C ASN A 71 -9.79 23.09 3.22
N GLY A 72 -9.09 22.38 4.12
CA GLY A 72 -7.81 22.80 4.67
C GLY A 72 -6.74 22.83 3.60
N GLY A 73 -6.24 24.02 3.28
CA GLY A 73 -5.26 24.21 2.22
C GLY A 73 -3.87 23.74 2.65
N PHE A 74 -3.43 22.58 2.15
CA PHE A 74 -2.15 21.98 2.50
C PHE A 74 -0.98 22.54 1.69
N TRP A 75 -0.99 22.38 0.37
CA TRP A 75 0.05 22.89 -0.54
C TRP A 75 -0.60 23.37 -1.83
N GLY A 76 -0.29 24.58 -2.30
CA GLY A 76 -1.00 25.15 -3.44
C GLY A 76 -0.49 26.52 -3.87
N MET A 77 -1.19 27.12 -4.82
CA MET A 77 -0.88 28.45 -5.34
C MET A 77 -1.07 29.49 -4.23
N GLU A 78 -0.03 30.27 -3.95
CA GLU A 78 -0.11 31.33 -2.95
C GLU A 78 -1.27 32.29 -3.27
N GLY A 79 -2.13 32.54 -2.29
CA GLY A 79 -3.18 33.56 -2.38
C GLY A 79 -4.41 33.16 -3.20
N GLN A 80 -4.43 31.95 -3.77
CA GLN A 80 -5.56 31.43 -4.54
C GLN A 80 -6.15 30.20 -3.85
N ASP A 81 -7.45 29.93 -4.04
CA ASP A 81 -8.07 28.68 -3.56
C ASP A 81 -7.84 27.57 -4.59
N SER A 82 -6.58 27.22 -4.84
CA SER A 82 -6.17 26.19 -5.81
C SER A 82 -4.97 25.40 -5.31
N GLY A 83 -5.18 24.15 -4.89
CA GLY A 83 -4.11 23.32 -4.35
C GLY A 83 -4.55 21.96 -3.82
N LEU A 84 -3.64 21.25 -3.16
CA LEU A 84 -3.95 20.05 -2.41
C LEU A 84 -4.71 20.45 -1.14
N ARG A 85 -5.94 19.94 -1.00
CA ARG A 85 -6.85 20.26 0.09
C ARG A 85 -7.30 19.00 0.81
N ILE A 86 -7.72 19.20 2.05
CA ILE A 86 -8.21 18.14 2.92
C ILE A 86 -9.59 18.52 3.45
N GLY A 87 -10.53 17.58 3.40
CA GLY A 87 -11.83 17.64 4.07
C GLY A 87 -11.90 16.55 5.14
N ASN A 88 -11.97 16.95 6.40
CA ASN A 88 -11.83 16.12 7.58
C ASN A 88 -10.52 15.28 7.53
N THR A 89 -10.65 14.02 7.14
CA THR A 89 -9.58 13.03 7.01
C THR A 89 -9.46 12.50 5.58
N THR A 90 -10.04 13.18 4.60
CA THR A 90 -10.00 12.80 3.18
C THR A 90 -9.29 13.87 2.37
N TRP A 91 -8.50 13.42 1.39
CA TRP A 91 -7.93 14.32 0.39
C TRP A 91 -8.96 14.62 -0.68
N TYR A 92 -9.05 15.87 -1.14
CA TYR A 92 -9.92 16.17 -2.26
C TYR A 92 -9.44 15.44 -3.52
N TRP A 93 -10.39 14.75 -4.14
CA TRP A 93 -10.23 13.96 -5.35
C TRP A 93 -10.30 14.86 -6.59
N PRO A 94 -9.62 14.56 -7.71
CA PRO A 94 -9.68 15.41 -8.91
C PRO A 94 -11.14 15.68 -9.29
N GLY A 95 -11.60 16.93 -9.15
CA GLY A 95 -13.03 17.18 -9.34
C GLY A 95 -13.56 18.59 -9.25
N ASN A 96 -12.84 19.58 -8.71
CA ASN A 96 -13.28 20.97 -8.81
C ASN A 96 -12.14 21.95 -9.13
N ASN A 97 -12.52 23.17 -9.50
CA ASN A 97 -11.61 24.24 -9.94
C ASN A 97 -10.71 24.78 -8.81
N ASN A 98 -10.83 24.25 -7.59
CA ASN A 98 -10.10 24.70 -6.42
C ASN A 98 -9.08 23.66 -5.90
N ASP A 99 -9.01 22.49 -6.52
CA ASP A 99 -8.01 21.47 -6.20
C ASP A 99 -6.76 21.63 -7.06
N PHE A 100 -5.68 20.89 -6.78
CA PHE A 100 -4.45 20.93 -7.59
C PHE A 100 -4.71 20.63 -9.07
N HIS A 101 -5.79 19.89 -9.38
CA HIS A 101 -6.28 19.56 -10.72
C HIS A 101 -7.15 20.63 -11.37
N TYR A 102 -7.09 21.88 -10.89
CA TYR A 102 -7.79 23.02 -11.47
C TYR A 102 -7.52 23.14 -12.98
N GLY A 103 -8.52 23.62 -13.73
CA GLY A 103 -8.44 23.75 -15.19
C GLY A 103 -8.97 22.56 -16.00
N GLY A 104 -9.51 21.53 -15.34
CA GLY A 104 -10.29 20.48 -16.00
C GLY A 104 -9.48 19.49 -16.85
N ALA A 105 -8.15 19.49 -16.72
CA ALA A 105 -7.27 18.55 -17.43
C ALA A 105 -7.31 17.12 -16.86
N GLY A 106 -8.09 16.89 -15.80
CA GLY A 106 -8.15 15.62 -15.09
C GLY A 106 -6.87 15.34 -14.30
N GLY A 107 -6.64 14.05 -14.02
CA GLY A 107 -5.50 13.56 -13.26
C GLY A 107 -5.93 12.53 -12.23
N LEU A 108 -5.08 12.32 -11.22
CA LEU A 108 -5.36 11.38 -10.14
C LEU A 108 -4.86 11.90 -8.80
N VAL A 109 -5.42 11.33 -7.74
CA VAL A 109 -4.87 11.33 -6.39
C VAL A 109 -4.63 9.88 -6.00
N ALA A 110 -3.57 9.63 -5.25
CA ALA A 110 -3.36 8.37 -4.58
C ALA A 110 -3.02 8.60 -3.11
N VAL A 111 -3.52 7.74 -2.24
CA VAL A 111 -3.19 7.71 -0.82
C VAL A 111 -2.49 6.38 -0.55
N ASN A 112 -1.26 6.46 -0.04
CA ASN A 112 -0.37 5.31 0.13
C ASN A 112 -0.25 4.49 -1.16
N GLY A 113 -0.10 5.15 -2.31
CA GLY A 113 0.06 4.49 -3.61
C GLY A 113 -1.21 3.87 -4.23
N ILE A 114 -2.32 3.80 -3.48
CA ILE A 114 -3.63 3.41 -4.01
C ILE A 114 -4.33 4.63 -4.57
N VAL A 115 -4.76 4.57 -5.83
CA VAL A 115 -5.53 5.63 -6.49
C VAL A 115 -6.91 5.74 -5.83
N SER A 116 -7.01 6.54 -4.78
CA SER A 116 -8.22 6.79 -3.99
C SER A 116 -8.13 8.11 -3.21
N ASN A 117 -9.28 8.64 -2.77
CA ASN A 117 -9.38 9.69 -1.76
C ASN A 117 -9.69 9.12 -0.37
N SER A 118 -9.20 7.91 -0.10
CA SER A 118 -9.55 7.17 1.12
C SER A 118 -9.32 7.99 2.39
N VAL A 119 -10.19 7.75 3.37
CA VAL A 119 -10.04 8.28 4.72
C VAL A 119 -8.70 7.85 5.31
N VAL A 120 -7.93 8.80 5.82
CA VAL A 120 -6.71 8.53 6.59
C VAL A 120 -6.99 8.65 8.09
N THR A 121 -6.24 7.93 8.91
CA THR A 121 -6.40 8.00 10.36
C THR A 121 -5.63 9.19 10.94
N VAL A 122 -6.28 9.96 11.81
CA VAL A 122 -5.63 11.05 12.56
C VAL A 122 -4.46 10.48 13.36
N GLY A 123 -3.30 11.14 13.28
CA GLY A 123 -2.08 10.71 13.95
C GLY A 123 -1.30 9.61 13.22
N GLN A 124 -1.78 9.11 12.08
CA GLN A 124 -1.01 8.20 11.24
C GLN A 124 -0.30 8.92 10.09
N ILE A 125 0.94 8.49 9.83
CA ILE A 125 1.71 8.92 8.68
C ILE A 125 1.01 8.35 7.44
N HIS A 126 0.86 9.17 6.42
CA HIS A 126 0.42 8.74 5.11
C HIS A 126 1.20 9.51 4.03
N LEU A 127 1.13 8.98 2.82
CA LEU A 127 1.67 9.58 1.62
C LEU A 127 0.50 9.94 0.71
N VAL A 128 0.37 11.22 0.37
CA VAL A 128 -0.50 11.63 -0.74
C VAL A 128 0.34 11.84 -1.99
N THR A 129 -0.13 11.30 -3.10
CA THR A 129 0.37 11.57 -4.44
C THR A 129 -0.71 12.27 -5.23
N SER A 130 -0.35 13.28 -6.00
CA SER A 130 -1.27 13.98 -6.88
C SER A 130 -0.61 14.22 -8.23
N VAL A 131 -1.26 13.77 -9.30
CA VAL A 131 -0.82 13.98 -10.68
C VAL A 131 -1.88 14.84 -11.37
N ASN A 132 -1.49 16.02 -11.85
CA ASN A 132 -2.34 16.86 -12.68
C ASN A 132 -2.20 16.47 -14.16
N GLY A 133 -3.30 16.42 -14.91
CA GLY A 133 -3.30 16.19 -16.35
C GLY A 133 -2.51 17.23 -17.14
N ALA A 134 -2.32 18.44 -16.59
CA ALA A 134 -1.47 19.49 -17.16
C ALA A 134 -0.54 20.09 -16.10
N ARG A 135 0.66 20.46 -16.52
CA ARG A 135 1.64 21.16 -15.68
C ARG A 135 1.10 22.52 -15.24
N GLN A 136 1.22 22.79 -13.94
CA GLN A 136 0.83 24.04 -13.31
C GLN A 136 2.07 24.84 -12.91
N THR A 137 2.07 26.14 -13.21
CA THR A 137 3.21 27.02 -12.93
C THR A 137 2.76 28.11 -11.95
N PHE A 138 3.27 28.07 -10.73
CA PHE A 138 2.86 29.02 -9.69
C PHE A 138 3.88 29.15 -8.56
N ARG A 139 3.74 30.19 -7.74
CA ARG A 139 4.48 30.31 -6.48
C ARG A 139 3.78 29.49 -5.39
N PRO A 140 4.42 28.46 -4.81
CA PRO A 140 3.76 27.57 -3.87
C PRO A 140 3.72 28.16 -2.46
N ALA A 141 2.70 27.76 -1.69
CA ALA A 141 2.64 27.96 -0.25
C ALA A 141 2.21 26.66 0.46
N ILE A 142 2.62 26.49 1.72
CA ILE A 142 2.32 25.33 2.58
C ILE A 142 1.57 25.77 3.84
N GLY A 143 0.61 24.97 4.29
CA GLY A 143 -0.06 25.10 5.60
C GLY A 143 -1.32 25.97 5.58
N ASP A 144 -1.29 27.09 4.87
CA ASP A 144 -2.43 27.96 4.58
C ASP A 144 -2.15 28.59 3.21
N TYR A 145 -2.16 27.76 2.16
CA TYR A 145 -1.72 28.23 0.85
C TYR A 145 -2.56 29.42 0.34
N TRP A 146 -3.86 29.42 0.67
CA TRP A 146 -4.80 30.43 0.23
C TRP A 146 -4.67 31.74 1.00
N GLY A 147 -4.48 31.70 2.33
CA GLY A 147 -4.31 32.91 3.13
C GLY A 147 -5.55 33.81 3.18
N SER A 148 -6.74 33.26 2.94
CA SER A 148 -8.00 34.02 2.84
C SER A 148 -8.30 34.82 4.11
N SER A 149 -8.70 36.08 3.97
CA SER A 149 -9.21 36.90 5.09
C SER A 149 -10.66 36.56 5.45
N GLN A 150 -11.41 35.98 4.51
CA GLN A 150 -12.81 35.59 4.70
C GLN A 150 -12.93 34.17 5.30
N TRP A 151 -12.07 33.25 4.87
CA TRP A 151 -12.13 31.83 5.24
C TRP A 151 -10.93 31.43 6.09
N THR A 152 -10.81 32.03 7.27
CA THR A 152 -9.62 31.94 8.13
C THR A 152 -9.40 30.56 8.77
N SER A 153 -10.37 29.64 8.69
CA SER A 153 -10.27 28.27 9.19
C SER A 153 -9.73 27.24 8.19
N ARG A 154 -9.60 27.61 6.90
CA ARG A 154 -9.23 26.72 5.78
C ARG A 154 -7.71 26.51 5.65
N TYR A 155 -7.06 26.20 6.76
CA TYR A 155 -5.64 25.88 6.83
C TYR A 155 -5.44 24.41 7.24
N TYR A 156 -4.29 23.86 6.90
CA TYR A 156 -3.86 22.52 7.26
C TYR A 156 -3.46 22.43 8.74
N ARG A 157 -4.00 21.42 9.41
CA ARG A 157 -3.68 21.05 10.80
C ARG A 157 -3.01 19.68 10.82
N GLY A 158 -1.69 19.67 10.88
CA GLY A 158 -0.93 18.43 10.81
C GLY A 158 0.57 18.62 10.73
N ASP A 159 1.26 17.51 10.58
CA ASP A 159 2.71 17.46 10.44
C ASP A 159 3.11 17.14 9.01
N VAL A 160 4.22 17.70 8.57
CA VAL A 160 4.78 17.50 7.22
C VAL A 160 6.22 17.04 7.35
N ALA A 161 6.54 15.92 6.69
CA ALA A 161 7.89 15.36 6.64
C ALA A 161 8.61 15.81 5.36
N GLU A 162 7.99 15.58 4.20
CA GLU A 162 8.61 15.81 2.90
C GLU A 162 7.55 16.15 1.86
N ILE A 163 7.86 17.07 0.94
CA ILE A 163 7.09 17.35 -0.27
C ILE A 163 8.06 17.27 -1.45
N LEU A 164 7.76 16.44 -2.43
CA LEU A 164 8.55 16.25 -3.65
C LEU A 164 7.70 16.63 -4.86
N VAL A 165 8.27 17.42 -5.79
CA VAL A 165 7.55 17.98 -6.93
C VAL A 165 8.30 17.66 -8.22
N TYR A 166 7.60 17.13 -9.21
CA TYR A 166 8.09 16.93 -10.57
C TYR A 166 7.34 17.85 -11.53
N ASP A 167 8.06 18.40 -12.49
CA ASP A 167 7.55 19.27 -13.55
C ASP A 167 6.94 18.50 -14.74
N ARG A 168 6.82 17.18 -14.60
CA ARG A 168 6.21 16.29 -15.59
C ARG A 168 5.28 15.29 -14.93
N SER A 169 4.40 14.72 -15.75
CA SER A 169 3.66 13.53 -15.37
C SER A 169 4.62 12.36 -15.26
N LEU A 170 4.66 11.71 -14.09
CA LEU A 170 5.37 10.45 -13.92
C LEU A 170 4.51 9.31 -14.49
N THR A 171 5.16 8.33 -15.11
CA THR A 171 4.50 7.07 -15.46
C THR A 171 4.04 6.34 -14.19
N ALA A 172 3.13 5.37 -14.33
CA ALA A 172 2.66 4.58 -13.19
C ALA A 172 3.81 3.90 -12.43
N LEU A 173 4.79 3.35 -13.17
CA LEU A 173 5.97 2.70 -12.59
C LEU A 173 6.88 3.68 -11.85
N GLU A 174 7.21 4.82 -12.47
CA GLU A 174 8.03 5.86 -11.84
C GLU A 174 7.36 6.38 -10.57
N ARG A 175 6.05 6.68 -10.64
CA ARG A 175 5.26 7.10 -9.49
C ARG A 175 5.33 6.08 -8.36
N GLN A 176 5.04 4.81 -8.66
CA GLN A 176 5.06 3.73 -7.65
C GLN A 176 6.45 3.51 -7.05
N THR A 177 7.51 3.69 -7.83
CA THR A 177 8.90 3.61 -7.33
C THR A 177 9.19 4.73 -6.33
N VAL A 178 8.77 5.96 -6.64
CA VAL A 178 8.91 7.10 -5.71
C VAL A 178 8.05 6.90 -4.46
N GLU A 179 6.83 6.40 -4.60
CA GLU A 179 5.95 6.08 -3.47
C GLU A 179 6.57 5.05 -2.54
N ALA A 180 7.08 3.95 -3.11
CA ALA A 180 7.75 2.91 -2.34
C ALA A 180 8.98 3.46 -1.59
N ALA A 181 9.79 4.30 -2.25
CA ALA A 181 10.95 4.92 -1.63
C ALA A 181 10.56 5.86 -0.47
N LEU A 182 9.55 6.70 -0.64
CA LEU A 182 9.06 7.61 0.40
C LEU A 182 8.41 6.84 1.56
N MET A 183 7.62 5.80 1.28
CA MET A 183 7.03 4.96 2.32
C MET A 183 8.12 4.22 3.12
N ALA A 184 9.08 3.59 2.44
CA ALA A 184 10.22 2.93 3.09
C ALA A 184 11.07 3.91 3.93
N LYS A 185 11.19 5.16 3.47
CA LYS A 185 11.88 6.21 4.22
C LYS A 185 11.09 6.64 5.45
N TRP A 186 9.82 6.95 5.34
CA TRP A 186 9.13 7.73 6.39
C TRP A 186 8.19 6.93 7.29
N PHE A 187 7.76 5.75 6.86
CA PHE A 187 6.81 4.95 7.62
C PHE A 187 7.60 4.07 8.59
N PRO A 188 7.21 3.99 9.88
CA PRO A 188 7.74 2.98 10.78
C PRO A 188 7.70 1.58 10.13
N ALA A 189 8.72 0.75 10.39
CA ALA A 189 8.65 -0.66 10.04
C ALA A 189 7.38 -1.25 10.70
N GLY A 190 6.49 -1.86 9.90
CA GLY A 190 5.21 -2.36 10.40
C GLY A 190 4.06 -1.36 10.53
N SER A 191 4.11 -0.19 9.88
CA SER A 191 3.06 0.86 9.93
C SER A 191 1.69 0.51 9.35
N GLY A 192 1.42 -0.77 9.11
CA GLY A 192 0.12 -1.22 8.63
C GLY A 192 -0.01 -1.18 7.11
N SER A 193 -0.89 -2.06 6.67
CA SER A 193 -1.13 -2.48 5.31
C SER A 193 -1.40 -1.32 4.34
N VAL A 194 -0.49 -1.09 3.40
CA VAL A 194 -0.77 -0.26 2.20
C VAL A 194 -1.85 -0.90 1.33
N LEU A 195 -2.01 -2.23 1.43
CA LEU A 195 -3.06 -2.98 0.77
C LEU A 195 -4.32 -2.95 1.64
N PRO A 196 -5.49 -2.55 1.12
CA PRO A 196 -6.73 -2.71 1.88
C PRO A 196 -6.98 -4.19 2.17
N SER A 197 -7.65 -4.51 3.29
CA SER A 197 -8.00 -5.90 3.63
C SER A 197 -8.88 -6.59 2.59
N SER A 198 -9.56 -5.82 1.75
CA SER A 198 -10.34 -6.29 0.60
C SER A 198 -9.52 -6.50 -0.67
N ALA A 199 -8.20 -6.28 -0.65
CA ALA A 199 -7.37 -6.38 -1.84
C ALA A 199 -7.33 -7.81 -2.37
N SER A 200 -7.41 -7.94 -3.70
CA SER A 200 -7.02 -9.13 -4.44
C SER A 200 -5.62 -8.91 -5.00
N VAL A 201 -4.68 -9.77 -4.64
CA VAL A 201 -3.27 -9.64 -4.99
C VAL A 201 -2.85 -10.78 -5.91
N THR A 202 -2.22 -10.45 -7.03
CA THR A 202 -1.60 -11.44 -7.92
C THR A 202 -0.10 -11.18 -7.99
N VAL A 203 0.72 -12.18 -7.66
CA VAL A 203 2.17 -12.14 -7.80
C VAL A 203 2.54 -13.03 -8.99
N GLN A 204 2.88 -12.39 -10.11
CA GLN A 204 3.24 -13.11 -11.34
C GLN A 204 4.50 -13.96 -11.15
N ALA A 205 4.63 -15.02 -11.95
CA ALA A 205 5.82 -15.88 -11.96
C ALA A 205 7.11 -15.06 -12.13
N GLY A 206 8.10 -15.34 -11.28
CA GLY A 206 9.36 -14.58 -11.21
C GLY A 206 9.27 -13.23 -10.48
N GLY A 207 8.07 -12.77 -10.12
CA GLY A 207 7.85 -11.58 -9.30
C GLY A 207 8.01 -11.86 -7.81
N THR A 208 8.30 -10.82 -7.04
CA THR A 208 8.30 -10.87 -5.57
C THR A 208 7.53 -9.70 -4.98
N LEU A 209 6.53 -9.99 -4.15
CA LEU A 209 5.89 -9.03 -3.27
C LEU A 209 6.66 -8.96 -1.95
N ASP A 210 7.41 -7.89 -1.76
CA ASP A 210 8.08 -7.56 -0.51
C ASP A 210 7.11 -6.80 0.42
N LEU A 211 6.82 -7.34 1.59
CA LEU A 211 5.95 -6.73 2.60
C LEU A 211 6.71 -5.72 3.49
N ALA A 212 8.00 -5.47 3.23
CA ALA A 212 8.85 -4.49 3.91
C ALA A 212 8.85 -4.62 5.45
N GLY A 213 8.79 -5.86 5.96
CA GLY A 213 8.70 -6.21 7.37
C GLY A 213 7.33 -5.96 8.01
N GLY A 214 6.33 -5.54 7.22
CA GLY A 214 5.00 -5.20 7.70
C GLY A 214 4.03 -6.37 7.81
N ALA A 215 2.90 -6.13 8.47
CA ALA A 215 1.79 -7.07 8.57
C ALA A 215 0.62 -6.61 7.68
N PHE A 216 0.21 -7.48 6.76
CA PHE A 216 -0.80 -7.20 5.74
C PHE A 216 -1.94 -8.21 5.83
N THR A 217 -3.16 -7.74 5.62
CA THR A 217 -4.32 -8.61 5.41
C THR A 217 -4.86 -8.34 4.01
N VAL A 218 -5.18 -9.40 3.27
CA VAL A 218 -5.75 -9.32 1.91
C VAL A 218 -6.89 -10.33 1.75
N ALA A 219 -7.81 -10.06 0.84
CA ALA A 219 -8.92 -10.95 0.56
C ALA A 219 -8.48 -12.15 -0.28
N SER A 220 -7.57 -11.95 -1.24
CA SER A 220 -7.03 -13.07 -2.02
C SER A 220 -5.58 -12.89 -2.44
N LEU A 221 -4.91 -14.01 -2.63
CA LEU A 221 -3.55 -14.12 -3.16
C LEU A 221 -3.51 -15.14 -4.31
N SER A 222 -2.96 -14.77 -5.47
CA SER A 222 -2.80 -15.68 -6.60
C SER A 222 -1.49 -15.49 -7.36
N GLY A 223 -1.22 -16.40 -8.31
CA GLY A 223 -0.06 -16.35 -9.20
C GLY A 223 1.07 -17.32 -8.81
N GLY A 224 2.20 -17.27 -9.52
CA GLY A 224 3.35 -18.17 -9.35
C GLY A 224 4.63 -17.48 -8.84
N GLY A 225 4.50 -16.33 -8.17
CA GLY A 225 5.62 -15.55 -7.65
C GLY A 225 5.92 -15.83 -6.17
N CYS A 226 6.64 -14.90 -5.53
CA CYS A 226 7.01 -14.99 -4.11
C CYS A 226 6.39 -13.87 -3.27
N VAL A 227 5.97 -14.16 -2.04
CA VAL A 227 5.70 -13.14 -1.01
C VAL A 227 6.76 -13.26 0.08
N SER A 228 7.38 -12.14 0.47
CA SER A 228 8.53 -12.14 1.38
C SER A 228 8.53 -11.02 2.40
N ASN A 229 9.38 -11.15 3.41
CA ASN A 229 9.79 -10.09 4.33
C ASN A 229 8.62 -9.40 5.04
N GLY A 230 7.96 -10.10 5.97
CA GLY A 230 6.85 -9.56 6.77
C GLY A 230 5.89 -10.63 7.25
N ALA A 231 4.64 -10.26 7.49
CA ALA A 231 3.53 -11.14 7.83
C ALA A 231 2.34 -10.92 6.88
N LEU A 232 1.75 -12.00 6.38
CA LEU A 232 0.58 -11.99 5.50
C LEU A 232 -0.56 -12.80 6.11
N THR A 233 -1.74 -12.19 6.19
CA THR A 233 -3.01 -12.87 6.45
C THR A 233 -3.85 -12.86 5.18
N VAL A 234 -4.25 -14.03 4.67
CA VAL A 234 -5.20 -14.15 3.56
C VAL A 234 -6.50 -14.72 4.09
N THR A 235 -7.63 -14.02 3.89
CA THR A 235 -8.91 -14.39 4.50
C THR A 235 -9.92 -15.05 3.57
N GLY A 236 -9.76 -14.87 2.25
CA GLY A 236 -10.69 -15.37 1.23
C GLY A 236 -10.13 -16.55 0.45
N SER A 237 -9.26 -16.31 -0.54
CA SER A 237 -8.73 -17.37 -1.39
C SER A 237 -7.23 -17.28 -1.66
N VAL A 238 -6.58 -18.45 -1.74
CA VAL A 238 -5.21 -18.62 -2.19
C VAL A 238 -5.25 -19.50 -3.44
N ALA A 239 -4.81 -18.99 -4.58
CA ALA A 239 -4.85 -19.69 -5.86
C ALA A 239 -3.50 -19.58 -6.59
N PRO A 240 -2.53 -20.46 -6.25
CA PRO A 240 -1.28 -20.55 -7.00
C PRO A 240 -1.54 -20.80 -8.49
N ASP A 241 -0.62 -20.31 -9.33
CA ASP A 241 -0.56 -20.58 -10.78
C ASP A 241 0.88 -21.04 -11.07
N GLY A 242 1.08 -22.35 -11.16
CA GLY A 242 2.40 -22.97 -10.94
C GLY A 242 2.78 -22.97 -9.45
N GLU A 243 4.00 -22.55 -9.11
CA GLU A 243 4.44 -22.52 -7.70
C GLU A 243 4.31 -21.11 -7.09
N LEU A 244 3.49 -20.96 -6.05
CA LEU A 244 3.42 -19.75 -5.24
C LEU A 244 4.26 -19.94 -3.97
N CYS A 245 5.29 -19.11 -3.79
CA CYS A 245 6.14 -19.16 -2.61
C CYS A 245 5.77 -18.09 -1.59
N VAL A 246 5.71 -18.45 -0.30
CA VAL A 246 5.50 -17.54 0.82
C VAL A 246 6.63 -17.74 1.84
N THR A 247 7.59 -16.82 1.81
CA THR A 247 8.70 -16.76 2.78
C THR A 247 8.42 -15.82 3.95
N ALA A 248 7.41 -14.98 3.83
CA ALA A 248 6.83 -14.22 4.93
C ALA A 248 6.14 -15.14 5.95
N ALA A 249 5.93 -14.67 7.18
CA ALA A 249 5.05 -15.34 8.12
C ALA A 249 3.62 -15.34 7.56
N ALA A 250 2.94 -16.49 7.50
CA ALA A 250 1.65 -16.61 6.83
C ALA A 250 0.57 -17.13 7.77
N GLN A 251 -0.63 -16.53 7.68
CA GLN A 251 -1.87 -17.08 8.22
C GLN A 251 -2.88 -17.14 7.09
N LEU A 252 -3.31 -18.34 6.72
CA LEU A 252 -4.18 -18.55 5.57
C LEU A 252 -5.50 -19.15 6.06
N THR A 253 -6.62 -18.53 5.72
CA THR A 253 -7.97 -19.06 5.94
C THR A 253 -8.78 -18.95 4.65
N GLY A 254 -9.94 -19.61 4.59
CA GLY A 254 -10.79 -19.59 3.41
C GLY A 254 -10.43 -20.73 2.46
N THR A 255 -10.29 -20.47 1.16
CA THR A 255 -10.13 -21.56 0.16
C THR A 255 -8.76 -21.56 -0.49
N LEU A 256 -8.05 -22.69 -0.42
CA LEU A 256 -6.90 -23.00 -1.25
C LEU A 256 -7.39 -23.71 -2.51
N VAL A 257 -7.17 -23.09 -3.67
CA VAL A 257 -7.54 -23.62 -4.99
C VAL A 257 -6.28 -24.07 -5.71
N LEU A 258 -6.24 -25.32 -6.15
CA LEU A 258 -5.10 -25.87 -6.90
C LEU A 258 -5.58 -26.64 -8.12
N THR A 259 -4.89 -26.46 -9.24
CA THR A 259 -5.09 -27.22 -10.47
C THR A 259 -4.04 -28.31 -10.58
N VAL A 260 -4.48 -29.50 -11.00
CA VAL A 260 -3.63 -30.64 -11.28
C VAL A 260 -3.88 -31.07 -12.71
N GLU A 261 -2.82 -31.27 -13.48
CA GLU A 261 -2.89 -31.64 -14.89
C GLU A 261 -2.44 -33.09 -15.11
N ALA A 262 -3.00 -33.72 -16.15
CA ALA A 262 -2.68 -35.11 -16.48
C ALA A 262 -1.21 -35.30 -16.89
N ASP A 263 -0.55 -34.26 -17.39
CA ASP A 263 0.85 -34.28 -17.81
C ASP A 263 1.87 -34.27 -16.66
N GLY A 264 1.39 -34.18 -15.42
CA GLY A 264 2.22 -34.16 -14.22
C GLY A 264 2.51 -32.76 -13.69
N SER A 265 2.07 -31.70 -14.36
CA SER A 265 2.10 -30.35 -13.80
C SER A 265 0.98 -30.16 -12.76
N CYS A 266 1.25 -29.30 -11.78
CA CYS A 266 0.25 -28.88 -10.80
C CYS A 266 0.60 -27.52 -10.22
N ASP A 267 -0.42 -26.81 -9.77
CA ASP A 267 -0.29 -25.68 -8.87
C ASP A 267 0.23 -26.17 -7.51
N SER A 268 1.11 -25.39 -6.88
CA SER A 268 1.68 -25.70 -5.58
C SER A 268 1.85 -24.46 -4.71
N LEU A 269 1.73 -24.66 -3.40
CA LEU A 269 1.98 -23.64 -2.38
C LEU A 269 3.21 -24.01 -1.53
N ALA A 270 4.24 -23.18 -1.57
CA ALA A 270 5.48 -23.40 -0.84
C ALA A 270 5.65 -22.36 0.29
N LEU A 271 5.64 -22.80 1.55
CA LEU A 271 5.87 -21.95 2.72
C LEU A 271 7.22 -22.23 3.37
N ALA A 272 7.95 -21.16 3.70
CA ALA A 272 9.14 -21.27 4.55
C ALA A 272 8.78 -21.53 6.03
N GLY A 273 7.62 -21.03 6.47
CA GLY A 273 7.09 -21.21 7.82
C GLY A 273 6.28 -22.49 8.00
N ALA A 274 5.68 -22.63 9.19
CA ALA A 274 4.67 -23.65 9.45
C ALA A 274 3.34 -23.26 8.79
N LEU A 275 2.52 -24.26 8.45
CA LEU A 275 1.15 -24.07 7.98
C LEU A 275 0.19 -24.86 8.86
N ASP A 276 -0.80 -24.17 9.43
CA ASP A 276 -1.97 -24.81 10.02
C ASP A 276 -3.06 -24.90 8.94
N LEU A 277 -3.56 -26.12 8.70
CA LEU A 277 -4.62 -26.38 7.73
C LEU A 277 -6.03 -26.06 8.28
N SER A 278 -6.13 -25.82 9.59
CA SER A 278 -7.40 -25.51 10.25
C SER A 278 -7.97 -24.19 9.70
N GLY A 279 -9.24 -24.19 9.27
CA GLY A 279 -9.88 -23.01 8.66
C GLY A 279 -9.58 -22.81 7.16
N LEU A 280 -8.87 -23.76 6.53
CA LEU A 280 -8.73 -23.84 5.08
C LEU A 280 -9.64 -24.92 4.49
N ALA A 281 -10.42 -24.54 3.49
CA ALA A 281 -11.02 -25.44 2.52
C ALA A 281 -10.03 -25.70 1.37
N LEU A 282 -9.96 -26.92 0.89
CA LEU A 282 -9.19 -27.33 -0.27
C LEU A 282 -10.13 -27.62 -1.45
N GLU A 283 -9.97 -26.86 -2.52
CA GLU A 283 -10.62 -27.05 -3.81
C GLU A 283 -9.59 -27.52 -4.84
N LEU A 284 -9.86 -28.65 -5.49
CA LEU A 284 -8.96 -29.23 -6.49
C LEU A 284 -9.64 -29.30 -7.85
N HIS A 285 -9.02 -28.70 -8.85
CA HIS A 285 -9.34 -28.96 -10.25
C HIS A 285 -8.48 -30.14 -10.73
N LEU A 286 -9.12 -31.30 -10.86
CA LEU A 286 -8.45 -32.55 -11.20
C LEU A 286 -8.65 -32.88 -12.68
N PRO A 287 -7.67 -33.55 -13.32
CA PRO A 287 -7.82 -33.95 -14.70
C PRO A 287 -8.89 -35.04 -14.82
N VAL A 288 -9.62 -35.03 -15.93
CA VAL A 288 -10.62 -36.07 -16.25
C VAL A 288 -9.92 -37.38 -16.64
N GLU A 289 -8.79 -37.29 -17.31
CA GLU A 289 -7.96 -38.43 -17.67
C GLU A 289 -7.04 -38.85 -16.52
N PRO A 290 -6.69 -40.15 -16.42
CA PRO A 290 -5.69 -40.61 -15.47
C PRO A 290 -4.37 -39.84 -15.65
N PRO A 291 -3.73 -39.41 -14.56
CA PRO A 291 -2.46 -38.72 -14.64
C PRO A 291 -1.33 -39.63 -15.08
N THR A 292 -0.33 -39.04 -15.73
CA THR A 292 0.92 -39.70 -16.13
C THR A 292 1.86 -39.94 -14.94
N VAL A 293 1.66 -39.23 -13.83
CA VAL A 293 2.40 -39.39 -12.58
C VAL A 293 1.50 -39.87 -11.45
N GLY A 294 2.05 -40.69 -10.55
CA GLY A 294 1.29 -41.26 -9.43
C GLY A 294 1.08 -40.31 -8.26
N SER A 295 1.86 -39.22 -8.17
CA SER A 295 1.84 -38.32 -7.02
C SER A 295 2.25 -36.89 -7.39
N TYR A 296 1.59 -35.92 -6.75
CA TYR A 296 1.79 -34.48 -6.91
C TYR A 296 2.06 -33.86 -5.54
N THR A 297 3.00 -32.91 -5.48
CA THR A 297 3.25 -32.12 -4.26
C THR A 297 2.42 -30.85 -4.32
N LEU A 298 1.33 -30.80 -3.57
CA LEU A 298 0.41 -29.65 -3.55
C LEU A 298 0.90 -28.55 -2.62
N ILE A 299 1.45 -28.94 -1.47
CA ILE A 299 1.91 -28.02 -0.44
C ILE A 299 3.25 -28.50 0.11
N THR A 300 4.17 -27.56 0.33
CA THR A 300 5.34 -27.76 1.18
C THR A 300 5.39 -26.68 2.24
N ALA A 301 5.60 -27.05 3.51
CA ALA A 301 5.76 -26.11 4.61
C ALA A 301 7.00 -26.51 5.43
N ALA A 302 8.10 -25.75 5.30
CA ALA A 302 9.37 -26.11 5.93
C ALA A 302 9.32 -26.04 7.46
N GLY A 303 8.46 -25.18 8.02
CA GLY A 303 8.18 -25.13 9.47
C GLY A 303 7.22 -26.21 9.96
N GLY A 304 6.71 -27.07 9.07
CA GLY A 304 5.80 -28.18 9.38
C GLY A 304 4.33 -27.91 9.06
N ILE A 305 3.56 -28.98 8.94
CA ILE A 305 2.11 -28.97 8.73
C ILE A 305 1.39 -29.38 10.01
N GLN A 306 0.37 -28.61 10.37
CA GLN A 306 -0.48 -28.83 11.54
C GLN A 306 -1.96 -28.80 11.14
N GLY A 307 -2.81 -29.34 12.02
CA GLY A 307 -4.26 -29.35 11.80
C GLY A 307 -4.70 -30.24 10.63
N VAL A 308 -5.95 -30.03 10.22
CA VAL A 308 -6.58 -30.67 9.06
C VAL A 308 -7.41 -29.64 8.32
N PHE A 309 -7.59 -29.81 7.01
CA PHE A 309 -8.48 -28.96 6.23
C PHE A 309 -9.90 -28.99 6.81
N GLU A 310 -10.53 -27.82 6.89
CA GLU A 310 -11.94 -27.66 7.28
C GLU A 310 -12.86 -28.41 6.30
N GLN A 311 -12.54 -28.32 5.00
CA GLN A 311 -13.20 -29.07 3.96
C GLN A 311 -12.17 -29.51 2.91
N ALA A 312 -12.16 -30.78 2.55
CA ALA A 312 -11.38 -31.29 1.43
C ALA A 312 -12.18 -32.40 0.74
N SER A 313 -12.63 -32.15 -0.50
CA SER A 313 -13.33 -33.15 -1.29
C SER A 313 -12.37 -33.75 -2.31
N VAL A 314 -11.92 -34.98 -2.05
CA VAL A 314 -11.07 -35.73 -2.97
C VAL A 314 -11.82 -37.00 -3.37
N ALA A 315 -12.38 -36.99 -4.57
CA ALA A 315 -13.08 -38.16 -5.10
C ALA A 315 -12.07 -39.26 -5.47
N LYS A 316 -12.44 -40.52 -5.21
CA LYS A 316 -11.68 -41.66 -5.74
C LYS A 316 -11.57 -41.55 -7.27
N PRO A 317 -10.45 -41.93 -7.87
CA PRO A 317 -9.31 -42.69 -7.31
C PRO A 317 -8.23 -41.86 -6.61
N TRP A 318 -8.44 -40.57 -6.42
CA TRP A 318 -7.47 -39.69 -5.77
C TRP A 318 -7.46 -39.85 -4.26
N ARG A 319 -6.30 -39.60 -3.64
CA ARG A 319 -6.13 -39.59 -2.19
C ARG A 319 -5.17 -38.49 -1.77
N LEU A 320 -5.58 -37.72 -0.76
CA LEU A 320 -4.70 -36.78 -0.08
C LEU A 320 -3.85 -37.51 0.95
N VAL A 321 -2.56 -37.23 0.97
CA VAL A 321 -1.59 -37.72 1.95
C VAL A 321 -0.95 -36.50 2.62
N VAL A 322 -1.16 -36.37 3.92
CA VAL A 322 -0.55 -35.31 4.73
C VAL A 322 0.67 -35.90 5.44
N GLU A 323 1.83 -35.35 5.11
CA GLU A 323 3.14 -35.64 5.68
C GLU A 323 3.54 -34.49 6.64
N PRO A 324 4.56 -34.68 7.51
CA PRO A 324 4.96 -33.65 8.47
C PRO A 324 5.28 -32.28 7.87
N THR A 325 5.72 -32.21 6.62
CA THR A 325 6.12 -30.96 5.93
C THR A 325 5.51 -30.83 4.53
N ALA A 326 4.62 -31.72 4.13
CA ALA A 326 4.06 -31.70 2.77
C ALA A 326 2.62 -32.25 2.71
N VAL A 327 1.82 -31.72 1.79
CA VAL A 327 0.56 -32.34 1.38
C VAL A 327 0.74 -32.84 -0.05
N ARG A 328 0.49 -34.13 -0.24
CA ARG A 328 0.56 -34.79 -1.54
C ARG A 328 -0.81 -35.25 -2.00
N LEU A 329 -1.06 -35.12 -3.30
CA LEU A 329 -2.17 -35.79 -3.95
C LEU A 329 -1.64 -37.01 -4.68
N THR A 330 -2.20 -38.18 -4.40
CA THR A 330 -1.78 -39.45 -5.00
C THR A 330 -2.93 -40.03 -5.80
N TYR A 331 -2.64 -40.45 -7.03
CA TYR A 331 -3.59 -41.18 -7.87
C TYR A 331 -3.44 -42.68 -7.60
N VAL A 332 -4.49 -43.31 -7.08
CA VAL A 332 -4.46 -44.73 -6.71
C VAL A 332 -5.38 -45.52 -7.62
N SER A 333 -4.87 -45.97 -8.77
CA SER A 333 -5.54 -46.97 -9.60
C SER A 333 -5.07 -48.37 -9.23
N GLY A 334 -5.91 -49.14 -8.53
CA GLY A 334 -5.63 -50.54 -8.18
C GLY A 334 -6.07 -50.92 -6.76
N THR A 335 -5.65 -52.10 -6.29
CA THR A 335 -5.93 -52.59 -4.93
C THR A 335 -4.86 -52.08 -3.95
N LEU A 336 -5.26 -51.25 -2.99
CA LEU A 336 -4.39 -50.81 -1.89
C LEU A 336 -4.61 -51.71 -0.66
N MET A 337 -3.56 -52.40 -0.21
CA MET A 337 -3.57 -53.13 1.07
C MET A 337 -2.72 -52.38 2.09
N LEU A 338 -3.35 -51.89 3.16
CA LEU A 338 -2.64 -51.30 4.30
C LEU A 338 -2.38 -52.42 5.32
N LEU A 339 -1.14 -52.89 5.40
CA LEU A 339 -0.73 -53.81 6.46
C LEU A 339 -0.39 -52.96 7.69
N LYS A 340 -1.10 -53.21 8.80
CA LYS A 340 -0.79 -52.65 10.12
C LYS A 340 0.24 -53.53 10.82
#